data_AF-A0A955BTW8-F1
#
_entry.id   AF-A0A955BTW8-F1
#
_cell.length_a   1.000
_cell.length_b   1.000
_cell.length_c   1.000
_cell.angle_alpha   90.00
_cell.angle_beta   90.00
_cell.angle_gamma   90.00
#
_symmetry.space_group_name_H-M   'P 1'
#
loop_
_entity.id
_entity.type
_entity.pdbx_description
1 polymer ?
#
loop_
_entity_poly.entity_id
_entity_poly.type
_entity_poly.pdbx_seq_one_letter_code
_entity_poly.pdbx_strand_id
1 'polypeptide(L)' 'MAGHSHWANIAHKKSAIDAKRGKLWSKLSKAIIVAARGGGGDPEMNLRLRYAINDAKAVSMPKDNIERA' A
#
# COMPACT_ATOMS: atom_id res chain seq x y z
N MET A 1 18.00 -28.05 -13.23
CA MET A 1 17.13 -27.57 -14.32
C MET A 1 15.69 -27.62 -13.84
N ALA A 2 15.06 -26.47 -13.57
CA ALA A 2 13.64 -26.42 -13.19
C ALA A 2 12.76 -26.62 -14.44
N GLY A 3 12.79 -27.83 -14.99
CA GLY A 3 11.85 -28.27 -16.03
C GLY A 3 10.57 -28.77 -15.37
N HIS A 4 9.42 -28.29 -15.83
CA HIS A 4 8.04 -28.67 -15.44
C HIS A 4 7.36 -27.89 -14.29
N SER A 5 8.06 -27.01 -13.56
CA SER A 5 7.46 -26.24 -12.44
C SER A 5 7.54 -24.71 -12.59
N HIS A 6 7.70 -24.21 -13.82
CA HIS A 6 7.84 -22.78 -14.11
C HIS A 6 6.68 -21.95 -13.54
N TRP A 7 5.44 -22.40 -13.73
CA TRP A 7 4.26 -21.78 -13.12
C TRP A 7 4.32 -21.81 -11.59
N ALA A 8 4.61 -22.96 -10.97
CA ALA A 8 4.66 -23.09 -9.52
C ALA A 8 5.71 -22.16 -8.88
N ASN A 9 6.87 -22.00 -9.53
CA ASN A 9 7.91 -21.08 -9.08
C ASN A 9 7.48 -19.61 -9.23
N ILE A 10 6.81 -19.25 -10.33
CA ILE A 10 6.24 -17.91 -10.52
C ILE A 10 5.17 -17.64 -9.46
N ALA A 11 4.27 -18.58 -9.22
CA ALA A 11 3.20 -18.47 -8.23
C ALA A 11 3.77 -18.24 -6.82
N HIS A 12 4.76 -19.03 -6.40
CA HIS A 12 5.41 -18.88 -5.11
C HIS A 12 6.17 -17.56 -4.96
N LYS A 13 6.88 -17.12 -6.01
CA LYS A 13 7.56 -15.82 -6.00
C LYS A 13 6.56 -14.67 -5.93
N LYS A 14 5.46 -14.76 -6.68
CA LYS A 14 4.40 -13.76 -6.71
C LYS A 14 3.70 -13.67 -5.36
N SER A 15 3.32 -14.79 -4.75
CA SER A 15 2.65 -14.80 -3.44
C SER A 15 3.50 -14.15 -2.33
N ALA A 16 4.83 -14.40 -2.33
CA ALA A 16 5.74 -13.76 -1.40
C ALA A 16 5.85 -12.24 -1.60
N ILE A 17 5.82 -11.78 -2.85
CA ILE A 17 5.82 -10.34 -3.19
C ILE A 17 4.48 -9.70 -2.79
N ASP A 18 3.37 -10.34 -3.12
CA ASP A 18 2.03 -9.85 -2.80
C ASP A 18 1.81 -9.77 -1.29
N ALA A 19 2.31 -10.75 -0.51
CA ALA A 19 2.27 -10.71 0.95
C ALA A 19 3.08 -9.53 1.54
N LYS A 20 4.24 -9.21 0.95
CA LYS A 20 5.03 -8.04 1.36
C LYS A 20 4.29 -6.73 1.01
N ARG A 21 3.69 -6.65 -0.18
CA ARG A 21 2.90 -5.50 -0.63
C ARG A 21 1.67 -5.28 0.24
N GLY A 22 0.94 -6.34 0.59
CA GLY A 22 -0.21 -6.28 1.49
C GLY A 22 0.15 -5.70 2.86
N LYS A 23 1.26 -6.16 3.47
CA LYS A 23 1.76 -5.60 4.73
C LYS A 23 2.11 -4.10 4.61
N LEU A 24 2.68 -3.68 3.49
CA LEU A 24 3.02 -2.28 3.23
C LEU A 24 1.76 -1.42 3.11
N TRP A 25 0.76 -1.88 2.36
CA TRP A 25 -0.53 -1.19 2.23
C TRP A 25 -1.25 -1.03 3.57
N SER A 26 -1.23 -2.05 4.44
CA SER A 26 -1.82 -1.93 5.78
C SER A 26 -1.12 -0.86 6.64
N LYS A 27 0.21 -0.74 6.54
CA LYS A 27 0.96 0.30 7.25
C LYS A 27 0.62 1.70 6.74
N LEU A 28 0.55 1.87 5.42
CA LEU A 28 0.23 3.14 4.79
C LEU A 28 -1.22 3.58 5.07
N SER A 29 -2.17 2.64 5.01
CA SER A 29 -3.55 2.89 5.43
C SER A 29 -3.61 3.39 6.88
N LYS A 30 -2.88 2.76 7.80
CA LYS A 30 -2.81 3.24 9.19
C LYS A 30 -2.18 4.62 9.31
N ALA A 31 -1.17 4.93 8.51
CA ALA A 31 -0.54 6.25 8.50
C ALA A 31 -1.52 7.34 8.01
N ILE A 32 -2.30 7.04 6.96
CA ILE A 32 -3.35 7.93 6.44
C ILE A 32 -4.43 8.16 7.51
N ILE A 33 -4.97 7.10 8.12
CA ILE A 33 -5.99 7.21 9.18
C ILE A 33 -5.51 8.10 10.33
N VAL A 34 -4.27 7.90 10.80
CA VAL A 34 -3.72 8.68 11.92
C VAL A 34 -3.49 10.13 11.52
N ALA A 35 -2.99 10.39 10.30
CA ALA A 35 -2.81 11.74 9.79
C ALA A 35 -4.15 12.47 9.64
N ALA A 36 -5.17 11.81 9.09
CA ALA A 36 -6.51 12.34 8.91
C ALA A 36 -7.21 12.64 10.26
N ARG A 37 -7.07 11.74 11.24
CA ARG A 37 -7.58 11.95 12.61
C ARG A 37 -6.92 13.13 13.32
N GLY A 38 -5.63 13.33 13.12
CA GLY A 38 -4.85 14.35 13.83
C GLY A 38 -4.90 15.75 13.21
N GLY A 39 -5.13 15.86 11.91
CA GLY A 39 -5.04 17.14 11.18
C GLY A 39 -6.17 17.41 10.20
N GLY A 40 -7.26 16.63 10.25
CA GLY A 40 -8.38 16.74 9.32
C GLY A 40 -8.14 15.99 8.01
N GLY A 41 -9.23 15.76 7.28
CA GLY A 41 -9.27 14.97 6.04
C GLY A 41 -8.85 15.72 4.77
N ASP A 42 -8.42 16.98 4.88
CA ASP A 42 -8.00 17.78 3.74
C ASP A 42 -6.46 17.70 3.54
N PRO A 43 -5.98 17.09 2.44
CA PRO A 43 -4.55 17.00 2.14
C PRO A 43 -3.89 18.34 1.82
N GLU A 44 -4.65 19.39 1.51
CA GLU A 44 -4.11 20.74 1.29
C GLU A 44 -3.73 21.42 2.60
N MET A 45 -4.51 21.16 3.65
CA MET A 45 -4.31 21.76 4.98
C MET A 45 -3.46 20.87 5.90
N ASN A 46 -3.20 19.62 5.50
CA ASN A 46 -2.47 18.63 6.30
C ASN A 46 -1.31 18.01 5.51
N LEU A 47 -0.11 18.56 5.70
CA LEU A 47 1.11 18.06 5.05
C LEU A 47 1.39 16.58 5.35
N ARG A 48 1.11 16.11 6.59
CA ARG A 48 1.30 14.70 6.96
C ARG A 48 0.40 13.78 6.14
N LEU A 49 -0.86 14.18 5.95
CA LEU A 49 -1.81 13.44 5.12
C LEU A 49 -1.37 13.43 3.65
N ARG A 50 -0.92 14.56 3.12
CA ARG A 50 -0.38 14.66 1.75
C ARG A 50 0.78 13.71 1.51
N TYR A 51 1.77 13.68 2.41
CA TYR A 51 2.90 12.77 2.28
C TYR A 51 2.46 11.30 2.37
N ALA A 52 1.57 10.95 3.31
CA ALA A 52 1.05 9.59 3.43
C ALA A 52 0.30 9.13 2.17
N ILE A 53 -0.47 10.02 1.54
CA ILE A 53 -1.15 9.75 0.26
C ILE A 53 -0.15 9.56 -0.88
N ASN A 54 0.90 10.38 -0.94
CA ASN A 54 1.93 10.27 -1.97
C ASN A 54 2.72 8.96 -1.85
N ASP A 55 3.07 8.56 -0.62
CA ASP A 55 3.74 7.28 -0.36
C ASP A 55 2.85 6.09 -0.74
N ALA A 56 1.53 6.18 -0.47
CA ALA A 56 0.56 5.19 -0.91
C ALA A 56 0.47 5.07 -2.44
N LYS A 57 0.46 6.20 -3.15
CA LYS A 57 0.48 6.22 -4.62
C LYS A 57 1.78 5.65 -5.19
N ALA A 58 2.92 5.93 -4.57
CA ALA A 58 4.23 5.44 -5.00
C ALA A 58 4.33 3.90 -4.98
N VAL A 59 3.56 3.24 -4.11
CA VAL A 59 3.51 1.76 -4.01
C VAL A 59 2.31 1.15 -4.73
N SER A 60 1.68 1.92 -5.63
CA SER A 60 0.51 1.52 -6.41
C SER A 60 -0.66 1.03 -5.55
N MET A 61 -0.87 1.64 -4.37
CA MET A 61 -2.05 1.38 -3.56
C MET A 61 -3.31 1.86 -4.31
N PRO A 62 -4.38 1.05 -4.42
CA PRO A 62 -5.61 1.47 -5.08
C PRO A 62 -6.20 2.73 -4.47
N LYS A 63 -6.75 3.62 -5.32
CA LYS A 63 -7.34 4.90 -4.90
C LYS A 63 -8.43 4.70 -3.86
N ASP A 64 -9.32 3.73 -4.06
CA ASP A 64 -10.41 3.39 -3.14
C ASP A 64 -9.89 3.03 -1.74
N ASN A 65 -8.72 2.38 -1.66
CA ASN A 65 -8.09 2.04 -0.38
C ASN A 65 -7.49 3.26 0.32
N ILE A 66 -7.05 4.26 -0.44
CA ILE A 66 -6.52 5.54 0.08
C ILE A 66 -7.69 6.40 0.59
N GLU A 67 -8.81 6.44 -0.14
CA GLU A 67 -10.00 7.21 0.25
C GLU A 67 -10.75 6.62 1.44
N ARG A 68 -10.71 5.28 1.60
CA ARG A 68 -11.32 4.59 2.75
C ARG A 68 -10.49 4.69 4.03
N ALA A 69 -9.18 4.91 3.90
CA ALA A 69 -8.26 5.07 5.03
C ALA A 69 -8.37 6.50 5.59
#